data_AF-A0AAD9QKH5-F1
#
_entry.id   AF-A0AAD9QKH5-F1
#
_cell.length_a   1.000
_cell.length_b   1.000
_cell.length_c   1.000
_cell.angle_alpha   90.00
_cell.angle_beta   90.00
_cell.angle_gamma   90.00
#
_symmetry.space_group_name_H-M   'P 1'
#
loop_
_entity.id
_entity.type
_entity.pdbx_description
1 polymer ?
#
loop_
_entity_poly.entity_id
_entity_poly.type
_entity_poly.pdbx_seq_one_letter_code
_entity_poly.pdbx_strand_id
1 'polypeptide(L)'
;MEVIRKKVNSLKNQLEETEQRAGTAEEELKKEQDRNAKALKEISELTDELRSIEDELDASESRLAEICLQLEEEEARADETERVRKVLETRAQADEERIAQYEAKTEENINRHETAEREIEEVEAQLQELEQELEDLESHSEETEERVQELEEEANLAGNSLRSLEINITESHKRERELEKKIDEIGKLYEETVERAETAEYRVSELEREADLMDAAVEKIKVEHCNAEAELESTLQEFVEM
;
A
#
# COMPACT_ATOMS: atom_id res chain seq x y z
N MET A 1 82.70 -64.21 -143.93
CA MET A 1 81.55 -64.92 -143.34
C MET A 1 81.61 -64.98 -141.80
N GLU A 2 82.77 -65.21 -141.16
CA GLU A 2 82.88 -65.26 -139.69
C GLU A 2 82.66 -63.92 -138.96
N VAL A 3 83.12 -62.79 -139.52
CA VAL A 3 83.00 -61.46 -138.88
C VAL A 3 81.53 -61.01 -138.75
N ILE A 4 80.71 -61.30 -139.77
CA ILE A 4 79.26 -61.04 -139.76
C ILE A 4 78.59 -61.95 -138.73
N ARG A 5 78.98 -63.23 -138.65
CA ARG A 5 78.44 -64.19 -137.70
C ARG A 5 78.75 -63.81 -136.24
N LYS A 6 79.97 -63.32 -135.95
CA LYS A 6 80.35 -62.76 -134.64
C LYS A 6 79.55 -61.49 -134.30
N LYS A 7 79.34 -60.59 -135.27
CA LYS A 7 78.59 -59.34 -135.03
C LYS A 7 77.09 -59.59 -134.85
N VAL A 8 76.51 -60.54 -135.59
CA VAL A 8 75.14 -61.01 -135.38
C VAL A 8 74.96 -61.67 -134.01
N ASN A 9 75.91 -62.52 -133.58
CA ASN A 9 75.85 -63.11 -132.23
C ASN A 9 76.06 -62.05 -131.13
N SER A 10 76.95 -61.07 -131.33
CA SER A 10 77.12 -59.96 -130.40
C SER A 10 75.86 -59.10 -130.27
N LEU A 11 75.18 -58.81 -131.39
CA LEU A 11 73.92 -58.05 -131.40
C LEU A 11 72.77 -58.85 -130.79
N LYS A 12 72.72 -60.18 -130.99
CA LYS A 12 71.75 -61.06 -130.33
C LYS A 12 71.95 -61.12 -128.82
N ASN A 13 73.19 -61.27 -128.37
CA ASN A 13 73.50 -61.27 -126.94
C ASN A 13 73.20 -59.91 -126.31
N GLN A 14 73.51 -58.80 -127.01
CA GLN A 14 73.14 -57.46 -126.57
C GLN A 14 71.62 -57.28 -126.53
N LEU A 15 70.89 -57.81 -127.51
CA LEU A 15 69.43 -57.77 -127.53
C LEU A 15 68.84 -58.56 -126.34
N GLU A 16 69.28 -59.80 -126.12
CA GLU A 16 68.86 -60.62 -124.98
C GLU A 16 69.20 -59.96 -123.63
N GLU A 17 70.39 -59.37 -123.51
CA GLU A 17 70.80 -58.64 -122.30
C GLU A 17 69.95 -57.38 -122.08
N THR A 18 69.62 -56.63 -123.15
CA THR A 18 68.72 -55.47 -123.06
C THR A 18 67.28 -55.88 -122.77
N GLU A 19 66.79 -57.00 -123.29
CA GLU A 19 65.45 -57.55 -123.03
C GLU A 19 65.35 -58.04 -121.59
N GLN A 20 66.37 -58.73 -121.07
CA GLN A 20 66.43 -59.10 -119.65
C GLN A 20 66.46 -57.87 -118.75
N ARG A 21 67.30 -56.87 -119.07
CA ARG A 21 67.37 -55.62 -118.30
C ARG A 21 66.07 -54.83 -118.34
N ALA A 22 65.38 -54.82 -119.48
CA ALA A 22 64.06 -54.19 -119.61
C ALA A 22 63.02 -54.94 -118.77
N GLY A 23 63.00 -56.27 -118.81
CA GLY A 23 62.10 -57.09 -117.99
C GLY A 23 62.33 -56.91 -116.48
N THR A 24 63.59 -56.88 -116.04
CA THR A 24 63.90 -56.60 -114.62
C THR A 24 63.49 -55.19 -114.22
N ALA A 25 63.68 -54.20 -115.09
CA ALA A 25 63.27 -52.82 -114.83
C ALA A 25 61.75 -52.66 -114.79
N GLU A 26 61.01 -53.40 -115.63
CA GLU A 26 59.54 -53.44 -115.60
C GLU A 26 59.00 -54.10 -114.31
N GLU A 27 59.62 -55.18 -113.86
CA GLU A 27 59.27 -55.83 -112.59
C GLU A 27 59.57 -54.93 -111.37
N GLU A 28 60.71 -54.23 -111.38
CA GLU A 28 61.06 -53.24 -110.35
C GLU A 28 60.09 -52.06 -110.36
N LEU A 29 59.78 -51.52 -111.54
CA LEU A 29 58.79 -50.45 -111.71
C LEU A 29 57.42 -50.87 -111.17
N LYS A 30 56.97 -52.10 -111.45
CA LYS A 30 55.70 -52.62 -110.95
C LYS A 30 55.69 -52.77 -109.43
N LYS A 31 56.77 -53.29 -108.83
CA LYS A 31 56.90 -53.36 -107.36
C LYS A 31 56.87 -51.97 -106.72
N GLU A 32 57.53 -50.99 -107.32
CA GLU A 32 57.51 -49.61 -106.84
C GLU A 32 56.12 -48.96 -107.03
N GLN A 33 55.42 -49.24 -108.13
CA GLN A 33 54.03 -48.81 -108.32
C GLN A 33 53.09 -49.41 -107.28
N ASP A 34 53.20 -50.71 -106.97
CA ASP A 34 52.39 -51.38 -105.95
C ASP A 34 52.71 -50.85 -104.54
N ARG A 35 53.98 -50.55 -104.24
CA ARG A 35 54.39 -49.90 -102.99
C ARG A 35 53.82 -48.49 -102.87
N ASN A 36 53.92 -47.69 -103.93
CA ASN A 36 53.40 -46.34 -103.97
C ASN A 36 51.86 -46.35 -103.82
N ALA A 37 51.16 -47.25 -104.51
CA ALA A 37 49.72 -47.42 -104.35
C ALA A 37 49.31 -47.77 -102.91
N LYS A 38 50.07 -48.63 -102.22
CA LYS A 38 49.84 -48.94 -100.80
C LYS A 38 50.08 -47.73 -99.90
N ALA A 39 51.19 -47.01 -100.11
CA ALA A 39 51.51 -45.81 -99.34
C ALA A 39 50.44 -44.71 -99.55
N LEU A 40 49.95 -44.52 -100.79
CA LEU A 40 48.87 -43.58 -101.08
C LEU A 40 47.56 -43.97 -100.39
N LYS A 41 47.25 -45.26 -100.29
CA LYS A 41 46.08 -45.75 -99.54
C LYS A 41 46.22 -45.49 -98.04
N GLU A 42 47.37 -45.78 -97.47
CA GLU A 42 47.68 -45.54 -96.05
C GLU A 42 47.64 -44.04 -95.72
N ILE A 43 48.19 -43.18 -96.60
CA ILE A 43 48.08 -41.73 -96.47
C ILE A 43 46.61 -41.29 -96.50
N SER A 44 45.79 -41.86 -97.38
CA SER A 44 44.35 -41.56 -97.42
C SER A 44 43.65 -41.94 -96.12
N GLU A 45 43.90 -43.15 -95.61
CA GLU A 45 43.30 -43.65 -94.36
C GLU A 45 43.71 -42.79 -93.16
N LEU A 46 45.00 -42.47 -93.02
CA LEU A 46 45.51 -41.59 -91.98
C LEU A 46 44.96 -40.15 -92.10
N THR A 47 44.69 -39.67 -93.33
CA THR A 47 44.09 -38.35 -93.54
C THR A 47 42.63 -38.32 -93.09
N ASP A 48 41.88 -39.39 -93.35
CA ASP A 48 40.50 -39.51 -92.88
C ASP A 48 40.43 -39.68 -91.35
N GLU A 49 41.35 -40.46 -90.76
CA GLU A 49 41.48 -40.60 -89.31
C GLU A 49 41.85 -39.26 -88.64
N LEU A 50 42.81 -38.53 -89.21
CA LEU A 50 43.21 -37.21 -88.71
C LEU A 50 42.03 -36.23 -88.70
N ARG A 51 41.21 -36.21 -89.76
CA ARG A 51 39.98 -35.38 -89.79
C ARG A 51 38.96 -35.79 -88.73
N SER A 52 38.76 -37.10 -88.53
CA SER A 52 37.84 -37.59 -87.50
C SER A 52 38.29 -37.16 -86.10
N ILE A 53 39.60 -37.20 -85.84
CA ILE A 53 40.17 -36.76 -84.55
C ILE A 53 40.06 -35.23 -84.40
N GLU A 54 40.26 -34.46 -85.47
CA GLU A 54 40.04 -33.01 -85.47
C GLU A 54 38.58 -32.67 -85.15
N ASP A 55 37.61 -33.35 -85.79
CA ASP A 55 36.18 -33.15 -85.51
C ASP A 55 35.82 -33.52 -84.05
N GLU A 56 36.38 -34.60 -83.52
CA GLU A 56 36.19 -35.01 -82.11
C GLU A 56 36.82 -34.00 -81.13
N LEU A 57 38.00 -33.47 -81.47
CA LEU A 57 38.67 -32.45 -80.68
C LEU A 57 37.84 -31.17 -80.62
N ASP A 58 37.37 -30.67 -81.78
CA ASP A 58 36.53 -29.48 -81.88
C ASP A 58 35.21 -29.64 -81.08
N ALA A 59 34.61 -30.84 -81.14
CA ALA A 59 33.42 -31.17 -80.36
C ALA A 59 33.70 -31.18 -78.85
N SER A 60 34.84 -31.75 -78.43
CA SER A 60 35.27 -31.78 -77.03
C SER A 60 35.59 -30.38 -76.51
N GLU A 61 36.28 -29.55 -77.30
CA GLU A 61 36.59 -28.17 -76.95
C GLU A 61 35.32 -27.32 -76.81
N SER A 62 34.37 -27.48 -77.72
CA SER A 62 33.06 -26.81 -77.64
C SER A 62 32.30 -27.19 -76.37
N ARG A 63 32.29 -28.49 -76.02
CA ARG A 63 31.65 -28.97 -74.79
C ARG A 63 32.36 -28.49 -73.53
N LEU A 64 33.70 -28.45 -73.56
CA LEU A 64 34.49 -27.91 -72.45
C LEU A 64 34.18 -26.44 -72.23
N ALA A 65 34.10 -25.64 -73.30
CA ALA A 65 33.75 -24.23 -73.22
C ALA A 65 32.36 -24.01 -72.59
N GLU A 66 31.36 -24.84 -72.95
CA GLU A 66 30.03 -24.78 -72.35
C GLU A 66 30.05 -25.12 -70.85
N ILE A 67 30.79 -26.16 -70.45
CA ILE A 67 30.92 -26.56 -69.03
C ILE A 67 31.65 -25.47 -68.23
N CYS A 68 32.69 -24.86 -68.79
CA CYS A 68 33.39 -23.75 -68.14
C CYS A 68 32.46 -22.56 -67.91
N LEU A 69 31.62 -22.22 -68.89
CA LEU A 69 30.66 -21.13 -68.74
C LEU A 69 29.59 -21.44 -67.67
N GLN A 70 29.09 -22.69 -67.63
CA GLN A 70 28.18 -23.13 -66.57
C GLN A 70 28.82 -23.09 -65.18
N LEU A 71 30.10 -23.46 -65.08
CA LEU A 71 30.84 -23.39 -63.82
C LEU A 71 30.98 -21.95 -63.34
N GLU A 72 31.34 -21.01 -64.23
CA GLU A 72 31.44 -19.58 -63.90
C GLU A 72 30.09 -19.01 -63.42
N GLU A 73 28.97 -19.41 -64.04
CA GLU A 73 27.63 -19.00 -63.62
C GLU A 73 27.26 -19.54 -62.23
N GLU A 74 27.58 -20.80 -61.93
CA GLU A 74 27.31 -21.41 -60.62
C GLU A 74 28.23 -20.85 -59.52
N GLU A 75 29.49 -20.54 -59.83
CA GLU A 75 30.39 -19.84 -58.90
C GLU A 75 29.84 -18.45 -58.55
N ALA A 76 29.39 -17.69 -59.56
CA ALA A 76 28.77 -16.39 -59.32
C ALA A 76 27.49 -16.48 -58.44
N ARG A 77 26.68 -17.53 -58.62
CA ARG A 77 25.50 -17.79 -57.78
C ARG A 77 25.88 -18.18 -56.35
N ALA A 78 26.94 -18.98 -56.18
CA ALA A 78 27.44 -19.38 -54.88
C ALA A 78 27.96 -18.17 -54.09
N ASP A 79 28.74 -17.29 -54.73
CA ASP A 79 29.25 -16.05 -54.14
C ASP A 79 28.12 -15.13 -53.66
N GLU A 80 27.06 -14.98 -54.46
CA GLU A 80 25.90 -14.17 -54.07
C GLU A 80 25.13 -14.80 -52.90
N THR A 81 24.99 -16.13 -52.90
CA THR A 81 24.36 -16.86 -51.80
C THR A 81 25.14 -16.70 -50.50
N GLU A 82 26.47 -16.74 -50.56
CA GLU A 82 27.33 -16.52 -49.40
C GLU A 82 27.21 -15.09 -48.86
N ARG A 83 27.14 -14.08 -49.74
CA ARG A 83 26.87 -12.69 -49.35
C ARG A 83 25.53 -12.56 -48.63
N VAL A 84 24.47 -13.13 -49.19
CA VAL A 84 23.14 -13.11 -48.57
C VAL A 84 23.17 -13.81 -47.21
N ARG A 85 23.81 -14.98 -47.10
CA ARG A 85 23.97 -15.70 -45.84
C ARG A 85 24.62 -14.82 -44.77
N LYS A 86 25.71 -14.12 -45.11
CA LYS A 86 26.44 -13.26 -44.18
C LYS A 86 25.61 -12.06 -43.71
N VAL A 87 24.78 -11.49 -44.59
CA VAL A 87 23.85 -10.42 -44.22
C VAL A 87 22.77 -10.94 -43.27
N LEU A 88 22.22 -12.13 -43.53
CA LEU A 88 21.23 -12.75 -42.65
C LEU A 88 21.83 -13.11 -41.28
N GLU A 89 23.06 -13.60 -41.24
CA GLU A 89 23.78 -13.92 -40.00
C GLU A 89 24.01 -12.67 -39.14
N THR A 90 24.47 -11.56 -39.76
CA THR A 90 24.61 -10.27 -39.06
C THR A 90 23.27 -9.77 -38.52
N ARG A 91 22.19 -9.93 -39.28
CA ARG A 91 20.84 -9.54 -38.84
C ARG A 91 20.37 -10.40 -37.66
N ALA A 92 20.57 -11.72 -37.74
CA ALA A 92 20.21 -12.64 -36.67
C ALA A 92 20.94 -12.30 -35.37
N GLN A 93 22.24 -12.02 -35.42
CA GLN A 93 23.02 -11.57 -34.25
C GLN A 93 22.47 -10.26 -33.66
N ALA A 94 22.17 -9.28 -34.50
CA ALA A 94 21.59 -8.01 -34.04
C ALA A 94 20.20 -8.18 -33.41
N ASP A 95 19.40 -9.13 -33.93
CA ASP A 95 18.08 -9.44 -33.37
C ASP A 95 18.21 -10.20 -32.04
N GLU A 96 19.14 -11.13 -31.91
CA GLU A 96 19.47 -11.81 -30.64
C GLU A 96 19.90 -10.80 -29.55
N GLU A 97 20.76 -9.84 -29.89
CA GLU A 97 21.17 -8.77 -28.96
C GLU A 97 19.97 -7.91 -28.52
N ARG A 98 19.05 -7.59 -29.43
CA ARG A 98 17.82 -6.84 -29.08
C ARG A 98 16.90 -7.66 -28.18
N ILE A 99 16.74 -8.95 -28.46
CA ILE A 99 15.93 -9.85 -27.62
C ILE A 99 16.49 -9.86 -26.20
N ALA A 100 17.81 -10.07 -26.04
CA ALA A 100 18.45 -10.06 -24.73
C ALA A 100 18.25 -8.73 -23.98
N GLN A 101 18.32 -7.59 -24.67
CA GLN A 101 18.03 -6.28 -24.07
C GLN A 101 16.57 -6.14 -23.62
N TYR A 102 15.61 -6.63 -24.40
CA TYR A 102 14.20 -6.59 -24.04
C TYR A 102 13.87 -7.55 -22.89
N GLU A 103 14.49 -8.72 -22.84
CA GLU A 103 14.37 -9.66 -21.73
C GLU A 103 14.86 -9.05 -20.42
N ALA A 104 16.07 -8.46 -20.42
CA ALA A 104 16.62 -7.78 -19.25
C ALA A 104 15.73 -6.62 -18.76
N LYS A 105 15.20 -5.81 -19.69
CA LYS A 105 14.23 -4.75 -19.36
C LYS A 105 12.93 -5.30 -18.80
N THR A 106 12.46 -6.43 -19.32
CA THR A 106 11.22 -7.07 -18.85
C THR A 106 11.41 -7.56 -17.42
N GLU A 107 12.54 -8.21 -17.13
CA GLU A 107 12.90 -8.66 -15.78
C GLU A 107 13.02 -7.48 -14.80
N GLU A 108 13.65 -6.38 -15.20
CA GLU A 108 13.72 -5.15 -14.39
C GLU A 108 12.33 -4.59 -14.07
N ASN A 109 11.43 -4.52 -15.05
CA ASN A 109 10.07 -4.04 -14.85
C ASN A 109 9.25 -4.96 -13.95
N ILE A 110 9.42 -6.28 -14.06
CA ILE A 110 8.78 -7.26 -13.16
C ILE A 110 9.25 -7.02 -11.72
N ASN A 111 10.56 -6.94 -11.48
CA ASN A 111 11.11 -6.70 -10.15
C ASN A 111 10.60 -5.37 -9.54
N ARG A 112 10.50 -4.33 -10.37
CA ARG A 112 9.95 -3.04 -9.95
C ARG A 112 8.47 -3.12 -9.59
N HIS A 113 7.68 -3.88 -10.37
CA HIS A 113 6.27 -4.11 -10.10
C HIS A 113 6.09 -4.86 -8.78
N GLU A 114 6.81 -5.96 -8.57
CA GLU A 114 6.74 -6.75 -7.34
C GLU A 114 7.15 -5.93 -6.10
N THR A 115 8.14 -5.04 -6.24
CA THR A 115 8.55 -4.14 -5.15
C THR A 115 7.44 -3.14 -4.83
N ALA A 116 6.83 -2.54 -5.85
CA ALA A 116 5.72 -1.61 -5.66
C ALA A 116 4.48 -2.30 -5.06
N GLU A 117 4.18 -3.55 -5.45
CA GLU A 117 3.10 -4.33 -4.84
C GLU A 117 3.36 -4.58 -3.34
N ARG A 118 4.58 -4.95 -2.96
CA ARG A 118 4.94 -5.10 -1.53
C ARG A 118 4.81 -3.78 -0.76
N GLU A 119 5.25 -2.67 -1.32
CA GLU A 119 5.10 -1.34 -0.69
C GLU A 119 3.63 -0.98 -0.51
N ILE A 120 2.76 -1.31 -1.48
CA ILE A 120 1.32 -1.09 -1.37
C ILE A 120 0.72 -1.96 -0.26
N GLU A 121 1.04 -3.25 -0.21
CA GLU A 121 0.57 -4.16 0.85
C GLU A 121 0.97 -3.67 2.25
N GLU A 122 2.20 -3.15 2.41
CA GLU A 122 2.66 -2.57 3.68
C GLU A 122 1.88 -1.31 4.06
N VAL A 123 1.62 -0.41 3.10
CA VAL A 123 0.84 0.82 3.34
C VAL A 123 -0.63 0.50 3.65
N GLU A 124 -1.22 -0.49 2.97
CA GLU A 124 -2.59 -0.94 3.24
C GLU A 124 -2.72 -1.52 4.65
N ALA A 125 -1.74 -2.31 5.10
CA ALA A 125 -1.71 -2.85 6.46
C ALA A 125 -1.59 -1.74 7.51
N GLN A 126 -0.73 -0.74 7.29
CA GLN A 126 -0.60 0.43 8.16
C GLN A 126 -1.88 1.27 8.20
N LEU A 127 -2.53 1.45 7.05
CA LEU A 127 -3.79 2.18 6.96
C LEU A 127 -4.87 1.49 7.79
N GLN A 128 -4.97 0.16 7.69
CA GLN A 128 -5.94 -0.61 8.47
C GLN A 128 -5.71 -0.50 9.98
N GLU A 129 -4.44 -0.52 10.43
CA GLU A 129 -4.10 -0.31 11.85
C GLU A 129 -4.52 1.09 12.33
N LEU A 130 -4.23 2.13 11.54
CA LEU A 130 -4.61 3.51 11.86
C LEU A 130 -6.12 3.73 11.83
N GLU A 131 -6.86 3.08 10.92
CA GLU A 131 -8.32 3.11 10.89
C GLU A 131 -8.90 2.50 12.16
N GLN A 132 -8.34 1.38 12.64
CA GLN A 132 -8.76 0.77 13.89
C GLN A 132 -8.44 1.65 15.11
N GLU A 133 -7.24 2.24 15.17
CA GLU A 133 -6.88 3.17 16.26
C GLU A 133 -7.80 4.41 16.27
N LEU A 134 -8.20 4.89 15.09
CA LEU A 134 -9.13 6.00 14.96
C LEU A 134 -10.53 5.62 15.49
N GLU A 135 -11.06 4.46 15.11
CA GLU A 135 -12.35 3.97 15.61
C GLU A 135 -12.35 3.82 17.14
N ASP A 136 -11.27 3.29 17.72
CA ASP A 136 -11.12 3.15 19.17
C ASP A 136 -11.10 4.53 19.87
N LEU A 137 -10.39 5.51 19.29
CA LEU A 137 -10.32 6.87 19.81
C LEU A 137 -11.66 7.61 19.70
N GLU A 138 -12.39 7.42 18.59
CA GLU A 138 -13.72 7.99 18.39
C GLU A 138 -14.70 7.42 19.43
N SER A 139 -14.74 6.11 19.62
CA SER A 139 -15.57 5.46 20.65
C SER A 139 -15.24 5.98 22.04
N HIS A 140 -13.95 6.14 22.37
CA HIS A 140 -13.54 6.69 23.66
C HIS A 140 -13.97 8.16 23.83
N SER A 141 -13.88 8.96 22.77
CA SER A 141 -14.34 10.36 22.77
C SER A 141 -15.84 10.44 23.04
N GLU A 142 -16.65 9.61 22.37
CA GLU A 142 -18.10 9.54 22.58
C GLU A 142 -18.46 9.20 24.04
N GLU A 143 -17.82 8.18 24.62
CA GLU A 143 -18.02 7.83 26.04
C GLU A 143 -17.65 8.99 26.97
N THR A 144 -16.57 9.71 26.64
CA THR A 144 -16.12 10.84 27.44
C THR A 144 -17.10 12.01 27.36
N GLU A 145 -17.65 12.28 26.18
CA GLU A 145 -18.66 13.30 25.97
C GLU A 145 -19.96 12.98 26.73
N GLU A 146 -20.42 11.73 26.68
CA GLU A 146 -21.58 11.28 27.47
C GLU A 146 -21.32 11.50 28.97
N ARG A 147 -20.13 11.13 29.46
CA ARG A 147 -19.78 11.32 30.87
C ARG A 147 -19.74 12.79 31.28
N VAL A 148 -19.29 13.69 30.39
CA VAL A 148 -19.32 15.13 30.63
C VAL A 148 -20.76 15.63 30.72
N GLN A 149 -21.64 15.20 29.81
CA GLN A 149 -23.05 15.58 29.84
C GLN A 149 -23.73 15.14 31.14
N GLU A 150 -23.52 13.90 31.59
CA GLU A 150 -24.03 13.42 32.88
C GLU A 150 -23.57 14.30 34.05
N LEU A 151 -22.27 14.64 34.10
CA LEU A 151 -21.71 15.48 35.16
C LEU A 151 -22.26 16.92 35.12
N GLU A 152 -22.51 17.47 33.93
CA GLU A 152 -23.17 18.77 33.77
C GLU A 152 -24.61 18.75 34.29
N GLU A 153 -25.35 17.67 34.03
CA GLU A 153 -26.71 17.47 34.57
C GLU A 153 -26.70 17.35 36.10
N GLU A 154 -25.80 16.53 36.66
CA GLU A 154 -25.62 16.40 38.12
C GLU A 154 -25.29 17.74 38.77
N ALA A 155 -24.36 18.52 38.18
CA ALA A 155 -23.99 19.84 38.67
C ALA A 155 -25.18 20.82 38.66
N ASN A 156 -26.01 20.78 37.61
CA ASN A 156 -27.22 21.59 37.51
C ASN A 156 -28.24 21.22 38.61
N LEU A 157 -28.47 19.93 38.86
CA LEU A 157 -29.35 19.44 39.92
C LEU A 157 -28.84 19.82 41.32
N ALA A 158 -27.53 19.69 41.56
CA ALA A 158 -26.90 20.10 42.81
C ALA A 158 -27.04 21.62 43.02
N GLY A 159 -26.83 22.42 41.98
CA GLY A 159 -27.03 23.87 42.02
C GLY A 159 -28.48 24.28 42.33
N ASN A 160 -29.46 23.58 41.77
CA ASN A 160 -30.88 23.79 42.09
C ASN A 160 -31.21 23.44 43.55
N SER A 161 -30.64 22.34 44.05
CA SER A 161 -30.82 21.90 45.43
C SER A 161 -30.19 22.89 46.42
N LEU A 162 -28.99 23.38 46.14
CA LEU A 162 -28.31 24.41 46.94
C LEU A 162 -29.13 25.70 47.02
N ARG A 163 -29.63 26.20 45.88
CA ARG A 163 -30.51 27.38 45.86
C ARG A 163 -31.76 27.19 46.74
N SER A 164 -32.36 26.01 46.71
CA SER A 164 -33.54 25.70 47.54
C SER A 164 -33.19 25.65 49.03
N LEU A 165 -32.03 25.07 49.38
CA LEU A 165 -31.52 25.04 50.75
C LEU A 165 -31.18 26.45 51.26
N GLU A 166 -30.55 27.29 50.44
CA GLU A 166 -30.27 28.68 50.78
C GLU A 166 -31.55 29.45 51.11
N ILE A 167 -32.60 29.30 50.29
CA ILE A 167 -33.91 29.90 50.56
C ILE A 167 -34.45 29.42 51.91
N ASN A 168 -34.49 28.10 52.15
CA ASN A 168 -34.98 27.53 53.41
C ASN A 168 -34.19 28.03 54.63
N ILE A 169 -32.86 28.14 54.53
CA ILE A 169 -32.01 28.69 55.59
C ILE A 169 -32.37 30.15 55.86
N THR A 170 -32.55 30.97 54.82
CA THR A 170 -32.94 32.37 55.01
C THR A 170 -34.31 32.52 55.65
N GLU A 171 -35.28 31.67 55.31
CA GLU A 171 -36.60 31.64 55.95
C GLU A 171 -36.53 31.18 57.40
N SER A 172 -35.74 30.13 57.68
CA SER A 172 -35.51 29.64 59.04
C SER A 172 -34.88 30.73 59.92
N HIS A 173 -33.88 31.45 59.43
CA HIS A 173 -33.27 32.57 60.16
C HIS A 173 -34.22 33.75 60.36
N LYS A 174 -35.14 34.04 59.41
CA LYS A 174 -36.19 35.05 59.63
C LYS A 174 -37.10 34.61 60.79
N ARG A 175 -37.53 33.35 60.77
CA ARG A 175 -38.38 32.78 61.82
C ARG A 175 -37.68 32.76 63.18
N GLU A 176 -36.40 32.43 63.22
CA GLU A 176 -35.56 32.46 64.42
C GLU A 176 -35.55 33.86 65.04
N ARG A 177 -35.27 34.91 64.24
CA ARG A 177 -35.31 36.31 64.71
C ARG A 177 -36.69 36.75 65.22
N GLU A 178 -37.77 36.27 64.60
CA GLU A 178 -39.13 36.54 65.08
C GLU A 178 -39.42 35.87 66.43
N LEU A 179 -38.93 34.65 66.61
CA LEU A 179 -39.05 33.92 67.88
C LEU A 179 -38.20 34.57 68.98
N GLU A 180 -36.97 34.99 68.68
CA GLU A 180 -36.11 35.74 69.60
C GLU A 180 -36.81 37.01 70.10
N LYS A 181 -37.38 37.81 69.20
CA LYS A 181 -38.16 39.01 69.59
C LYS A 181 -39.34 38.69 70.49
N LYS A 182 -40.09 37.62 70.19
CA LYS A 182 -41.21 37.18 71.04
C LYS A 182 -40.73 36.72 72.41
N ILE A 183 -39.61 36.02 72.48
CA ILE A 183 -39.00 35.61 73.75
C ILE A 183 -38.62 36.86 74.56
N ASP A 184 -37.98 37.85 73.94
CA ASP A 184 -37.62 39.11 74.61
C ASP A 184 -38.86 39.88 75.10
N GLU A 185 -39.92 39.97 74.29
CA GLU A 185 -41.19 40.60 74.65
C GLU A 185 -41.86 39.90 75.83
N ILE A 186 -41.96 38.56 75.78
CA ILE A 186 -42.51 37.75 76.86
C ILE A 186 -41.65 37.87 78.13
N GLY A 187 -40.32 37.91 77.98
CA GLY A 187 -39.39 38.11 79.09
C GLY A 187 -39.64 39.42 79.83
N LYS A 188 -39.78 40.54 79.09
CA LYS A 188 -40.13 41.84 79.68
C LYS A 188 -41.49 41.82 80.36
N LEU A 189 -42.50 41.24 79.72
CA LEU A 189 -43.83 41.13 80.32
C LEU A 189 -43.79 40.29 81.60
N TYR A 190 -43.01 39.22 81.62
CA TYR A 190 -42.79 38.40 82.80
C TYR A 190 -42.17 39.23 83.93
N GLU A 191 -41.08 39.96 83.67
CA GLU A 191 -40.44 40.87 84.65
C GLU A 191 -41.44 41.89 85.21
N GLU A 192 -42.19 42.59 84.34
CA GLU A 192 -43.23 43.54 84.77
C GLU A 192 -44.31 42.88 85.63
N THR A 193 -44.75 41.67 85.28
CA THR A 193 -45.73 40.93 86.08
C THR A 193 -45.18 40.48 87.42
N VAL A 194 -43.89 40.13 87.51
CA VAL A 194 -43.21 39.78 88.74
C VAL A 194 -43.09 41.00 89.64
N GLU A 195 -42.61 42.14 89.13
CA GLU A 195 -42.56 43.39 89.90
C GLU A 195 -43.95 43.81 90.42
N ARG A 196 -44.99 43.65 89.59
CA ARG A 196 -46.37 43.91 90.01
C ARG A 196 -46.85 42.94 91.09
N ALA A 197 -46.46 41.67 91.02
CA ALA A 197 -46.78 40.69 92.05
C ALA A 197 -46.04 41.01 93.36
N GLU A 198 -44.75 41.31 93.31
CA GLU A 198 -43.94 41.69 94.48
C GLU A 198 -44.48 42.95 95.18
N THR A 199 -44.88 43.97 94.42
CA THR A 199 -45.50 45.18 94.98
C THR A 199 -46.87 44.90 95.60
N ALA A 200 -47.67 44.02 95.00
CA ALA A 200 -48.92 43.57 95.58
C ALA A 200 -48.70 42.78 96.88
N GLU A 201 -47.72 41.86 96.91
CA GLU A 201 -47.32 41.12 98.11
C GLU A 201 -46.84 42.05 99.22
N TYR A 202 -46.02 43.06 98.89
CA TYR A 202 -45.60 44.08 99.84
C TYR A 202 -46.79 44.84 100.43
N ARG A 203 -47.75 45.25 99.58
CA ARG A 203 -48.96 45.96 100.03
C ARG A 203 -49.87 45.08 100.88
N VAL A 204 -49.98 43.79 100.56
CA VAL A 204 -50.71 42.82 101.39
C VAL A 204 -50.06 42.73 102.77
N SER A 205 -48.73 42.58 102.86
CA SER A 205 -48.02 42.52 104.14
C SER A 205 -48.17 43.80 104.98
N GLU A 206 -48.20 44.97 104.34
CA GLU A 206 -48.46 46.24 105.02
C GLU A 206 -49.89 46.33 105.57
N LEU A 207 -50.89 45.94 104.78
CA LEU A 207 -52.29 45.90 105.20
C LEU A 207 -52.54 44.88 106.31
N GLU A 208 -51.87 43.71 106.27
CA GLU A 208 -51.92 42.72 107.34
C GLU A 208 -51.37 43.32 108.65
N ARG A 209 -50.26 44.05 108.60
CA ARG A 209 -49.72 44.76 109.77
C ARG A 209 -50.66 45.84 110.30
N GLU A 210 -51.30 46.61 109.43
CA GLU A 210 -52.32 47.60 109.83
C GLU A 210 -53.53 46.91 110.46
N ALA A 211 -53.99 45.79 109.91
CA ALA A 211 -55.08 45.00 110.46
C ALA A 211 -54.73 44.48 111.86
N ASP A 212 -53.54 43.90 112.06
CA ASP A 212 -53.06 43.46 113.37
C ASP A 212 -53.03 44.59 114.41
N LEU A 213 -52.60 45.80 114.00
CA LEU A 213 -52.60 46.98 114.87
C LEU A 213 -54.01 47.45 115.23
N MET A 214 -54.94 47.41 114.26
CA MET A 214 -56.34 47.75 114.48
C MET A 214 -57.02 46.73 115.38
N ASP A 215 -56.78 45.44 115.18
CA ASP A 215 -57.27 44.37 116.05
C ASP A 215 -56.75 44.52 117.48
N ALA A 216 -55.46 44.83 117.64
CA ALA A 216 -54.89 45.15 118.95
C ALA A 216 -55.53 46.39 119.61
N ALA A 217 -55.84 47.43 118.82
CA ALA A 217 -56.51 48.63 119.31
C ALA A 217 -57.98 48.35 119.71
N VAL A 218 -58.70 47.55 118.92
CA VAL A 218 -60.06 47.11 119.25
C VAL A 218 -60.06 46.29 120.53
N GLU A 219 -59.11 45.37 120.69
CA GLU A 219 -59.02 44.56 121.90
C GLU A 219 -58.72 45.42 123.12
N LYS A 220 -57.85 46.43 122.98
CA LYS A 220 -57.62 47.43 124.03
C LYS A 220 -58.90 48.19 124.39
N ILE A 221 -59.66 48.67 123.40
CA ILE A 221 -60.93 49.37 123.63
C ILE A 221 -61.95 48.45 124.30
N LYS A 222 -62.02 47.16 123.93
CA LYS A 222 -62.89 46.18 124.60
C LYS A 222 -62.50 45.99 126.06
N VAL A 223 -61.21 45.89 126.37
CA VAL A 223 -60.72 45.80 127.75
C VAL A 223 -61.10 47.06 128.53
N GLU A 224 -60.89 48.24 127.95
CA GLU A 224 -61.29 49.52 128.54
C GLU A 224 -62.81 49.62 128.74
N HIS A 225 -63.61 49.18 127.77
CA HIS A 225 -65.07 49.12 127.88
C HIS A 225 -65.52 48.14 128.96
N CYS A 226 -64.92 46.95 129.02
CA CYS A 226 -65.23 45.95 130.05
C CYS A 226 -64.87 46.48 131.45
N ASN A 227 -63.77 47.22 131.57
CA ASN A 227 -63.40 47.91 132.81
C ASN A 227 -64.41 49.01 133.16
N ALA A 228 -64.83 49.81 132.18
CA ALA A 228 -65.84 50.85 132.38
C ALA A 228 -67.23 50.28 132.71
N GLU A 229 -67.61 49.14 132.12
CA GLU A 229 -68.83 48.40 132.48
C GLU A 229 -68.73 47.85 133.91
N ALA A 230 -67.58 47.30 134.31
CA ALA A 230 -67.35 46.85 135.67
C ALA A 230 -67.39 48.01 136.69
N GLU A 231 -66.85 49.18 136.33
CA GLU A 231 -66.96 50.42 137.13
C GLU A 231 -68.42 50.92 137.19
N LEU A 232 -69.18 50.81 136.09
CA LEU A 232 -70.60 51.15 136.06
C LEU A 232 -71.44 50.18 136.90
N GLU A 233 -71.17 48.87 136.83
CA GLU A 233 -71.80 47.88 137.70
C GLU A 233 -71.46 48.14 139.17
N SER A 234 -70.20 48.43 139.49
CA SER A 234 -69.78 48.80 140.84
C SER A 234 -70.51 50.05 141.35
N THR A 235 -70.62 51.10 140.53
CA THR A 235 -71.34 52.33 140.92
C THR A 235 -72.86 52.14 140.99
N LEU A 236 -73.44 51.28 140.15
CA LEU A 236 -74.85 50.87 140.27
C LEU A 236 -75.08 50.04 141.53
N GLN A 237 -74.14 49.16 141.92
CA GLN A 237 -74.18 48.41 143.18
C GLN A 237 -74.10 49.35 144.38
N GLU A 238 -73.23 50.37 144.34
CA GLU A 238 -73.14 51.41 145.38
C GLU A 238 -74.43 52.26 145.47
N PHE A 239 -75.18 52.41 144.38
CA PHE A 239 -76.51 53.07 144.40
C PHE A 239 -77.64 52.18 144.93
N VAL A 240 -77.51 50.86 144.85
CA VAL A 240 -78.49 49.89 145.37
C VAL A 240 -78.28 49.64 146.87
N GLU A 241 -77.09 49.94 147.41
CA GLU A 241 -76.76 49.84 148.84
C GLU A 241 -76.94 51.14 149.65
N MET A 242 -77.40 52.24 149.00
CA MET A 242 -77.89 53.49 149.64
C MET A 242 -79.40 53.47 149.87
#